data_AF-A0A7G3ZXW2-F1
#
_entry.id   AF-A0A7G3ZXW2-F1
#
_cell.length_a   1.000
_cell.length_b   1.000
_cell.length_c   1.000
_cell.angle_alpha   90.00
_cell.angle_beta   90.00
_cell.angle_gamma   90.00
#
_symmetry.space_group_name_H-M   'P 1'
#
loop_
_entity.id
_entity.type
_entity.pdbx_description
1 polymer ?
#
loop_
_entity_poly.entity_id
_entity_poly.type
_entity_poly.pdbx_seq_one_letter_code
_entity_poly.pdbx_strand_id
1 'polypeptide(L)'
;MYAKYALPPVVLFESHADRATSEFLIKQLPHLKKAGYTTICVDGMEPGASLEQNISMMKMLVSMQAKRLEEMPPAHPDYAREAEKLRSVFAKLELFEAMRDQGFKLGGIDLPVSEQLKEKRLNSERREKTLTDNTLKEARKNDGGIVVVLGFGHCIFQQMIKQYAENPDQFLWFHVHNPANETSDHRELVTAYERKGYDAYFPLGINIFQNSDPKLDTALWNQISARCYSYESEELNTSTASILKSLIGPEVSVRLRKDGQHRVDALIPLEKVEQTRQVRSSDFLRSLNKTLGKVTYEVTNVEKKEQVVIRGINEPEVAEEISKLPTKK
;
A
#
# COMPACT_ATOMS: atom_id res chain seq x y z
N MET A 1 -12.09 -3.95 -18.79
CA MET A 1 -10.92 -4.06 -17.88
C MET A 1 -11.03 -2.90 -16.88
N TYR A 2 -10.94 -3.15 -15.57
CA TYR A 2 -11.06 -2.08 -14.58
C TYR A 2 -9.80 -1.20 -14.58
N ALA A 3 -9.97 0.10 -14.34
CA ALA A 3 -8.83 1.00 -14.25
C ALA A 3 -8.06 0.70 -12.96
N LYS A 4 -6.77 0.31 -13.08
CA LYS A 4 -5.88 0.16 -11.94
C LYS A 4 -5.57 1.53 -11.35
N TYR A 5 -5.29 1.58 -10.05
CA TYR A 5 -4.77 2.78 -9.42
C TYR A 5 -3.36 3.10 -9.89
N ALA A 6 -2.97 4.37 -9.88
CA ALA A 6 -1.59 4.78 -10.16
C ALA A 6 -0.58 4.19 -9.16
N LEU A 7 -0.96 4.08 -7.88
CA LEU A 7 -0.17 3.43 -6.84
C LEU A 7 -1.00 2.34 -6.15
N PRO A 8 -0.37 1.27 -5.64
CA PRO A 8 -1.10 0.29 -4.85
C PRO A 8 -1.38 0.83 -3.44
N PRO A 9 -2.62 0.75 -2.94
CA PRO A 9 -2.88 0.98 -1.53
C PRO A 9 -2.10 -0.02 -0.68
N VAL A 10 -1.41 0.49 0.35
CA VAL A 10 -0.65 -0.36 1.29
C VAL A 10 -1.44 -0.48 2.58
N VAL A 11 -1.70 -1.70 3.05
CA VAL A 11 -2.35 -1.96 4.33
C VAL A 11 -1.31 -2.54 5.29
N LEU A 12 -1.13 -1.85 6.40
CA LEU A 12 -0.28 -2.24 7.53
C LEU A 12 -1.17 -2.61 8.71
N PHE A 13 -1.24 -3.90 8.99
CA PHE A 13 -1.86 -4.40 10.19
C PHE A 13 -0.94 -4.18 11.39
N GLU A 14 -1.45 -3.52 12.43
CA GLU A 14 -0.74 -3.29 13.69
C GLU A 14 -1.30 -4.13 14.84
N SER A 15 -0.44 -4.45 15.80
CA SER A 15 -0.88 -4.90 17.11
C SER A 15 -0.90 -3.68 18.03
N HIS A 16 -2.02 -3.36 18.69
CA HIS A 16 -2.22 -2.06 19.34
C HIS A 16 -1.16 -1.71 20.41
N ALA A 17 -0.44 -2.66 21.01
CA ALA A 17 0.65 -2.36 21.95
C ALA A 17 2.06 -2.39 21.32
N ASP A 18 2.13 -2.76 20.05
CA ASP A 18 3.36 -2.93 19.31
C ASP A 18 3.68 -1.68 18.48
N ARG A 19 4.83 -1.10 18.76
CA ARG A 19 5.30 0.11 18.06
C ARG A 19 5.83 -0.19 16.66
N ALA A 20 6.06 -1.46 16.34
CA ALA A 20 6.69 -1.92 15.10
C ALA A 20 6.12 -1.27 13.84
N THR A 21 4.79 -1.29 13.67
CA THR A 21 4.14 -0.70 12.50
C THR A 21 4.36 0.82 12.42
N SER A 22 4.24 1.52 13.54
CA SER A 22 4.42 2.98 13.57
C SER A 22 5.88 3.36 13.30
N GLU A 23 6.83 2.69 13.95
CA GLU A 23 8.28 2.91 13.75
C GLU A 23 8.70 2.61 12.31
N PHE A 24 8.23 1.49 11.77
CA PHE A 24 8.46 1.14 10.37
C PHE A 24 7.88 2.20 9.43
N LEU A 25 6.62 2.59 9.62
CA LEU A 25 5.97 3.57 8.77
C LEU A 25 6.67 4.93 8.82
N ILE A 26 7.05 5.41 10.01
CA ILE A 26 7.82 6.65 10.20
C ILE A 26 9.11 6.63 9.35
N LYS A 27 9.86 5.52 9.39
CA LYS A 27 11.06 5.34 8.57
C LYS A 27 10.76 5.41 7.07
N GLN A 28 9.61 4.91 6.63
CA GLN A 28 9.22 4.88 5.22
C GLN A 28 8.58 6.18 4.70
N LEU A 29 8.09 7.06 5.57
CA LEU A 29 7.35 8.27 5.15
C LEU A 29 8.06 9.11 4.07
N PRO A 30 9.37 9.42 4.19
CA PRO A 30 10.04 10.24 3.17
C PRO A 30 10.04 9.57 1.79
N HIS A 31 10.25 8.25 1.74
CA HIS A 31 10.25 7.49 0.50
C HIS A 31 8.84 7.34 -0.08
N LEU A 32 7.84 7.07 0.76
CA LEU A 32 6.43 7.03 0.38
C LEU A 32 5.98 8.37 -0.20
N LYS A 33 6.38 9.48 0.41
CA LYS A 33 6.09 10.83 -0.08
C LYS A 33 6.67 11.06 -1.47
N LYS A 34 7.92 10.66 -1.69
CA LYS A 34 8.60 10.75 -2.99
C LYS A 34 7.89 9.90 -4.06
N ALA A 35 7.40 8.72 -3.71
CA ALA A 35 6.65 7.86 -4.61
C ALA A 35 5.24 8.40 -4.94
N GLY A 36 4.72 9.34 -4.14
CA GLY A 36 3.43 9.99 -4.37
C GLY A 36 2.33 9.57 -3.42
N TYR A 37 2.63 8.85 -2.35
CA TYR A 37 1.68 8.65 -1.26
C TYR A 37 1.44 9.97 -0.52
N THR A 38 0.18 10.26 -0.22
CA THR A 38 -0.20 11.57 0.35
C THR A 38 -1.07 11.48 1.60
N THR A 39 -1.72 10.34 1.83
CA THR A 39 -2.69 10.16 2.90
C THR A 39 -2.40 8.88 3.66
N ILE A 40 -2.43 8.95 4.99
CA ILE A 40 -2.39 7.77 5.87
C ILE A 40 -3.76 7.65 6.52
N CYS A 41 -4.46 6.58 6.19
CA CYS A 41 -5.72 6.20 6.78
C CYS A 41 -5.47 5.43 8.06
N VAL A 42 -6.14 5.78 9.15
CA VAL A 42 -5.92 5.13 10.46
C VAL A 42 -7.25 4.71 11.04
N ASP A 43 -7.33 3.48 11.55
CA ASP A 43 -8.47 3.01 12.32
C ASP A 43 -8.69 3.84 13.61
N GLY A 44 -9.92 3.84 14.11
CA GLY A 44 -10.32 4.69 15.23
C GLY A 44 -10.51 6.17 14.87
N MET A 45 -10.12 6.62 13.66
CA MET A 45 -10.29 8.00 13.20
C MET A 45 -11.51 8.14 12.28
N GLU A 46 -12.40 9.08 12.59
CA GLU A 46 -13.59 9.34 11.77
C GLU A 46 -13.29 10.23 10.55
N PRO A 47 -14.03 10.09 9.43
CA PRO A 47 -13.87 10.95 8.26
C PRO A 47 -13.91 12.45 8.61
N GLY A 48 -12.91 13.20 8.14
CA GLY A 48 -12.78 14.64 8.42
C GLY A 48 -11.95 14.98 9.66
N ALA A 49 -11.45 13.98 10.39
CA ALA A 49 -10.53 14.20 11.50
C ALA A 49 -9.30 15.04 11.10
N SER A 50 -8.98 16.08 11.90
CA SER A 50 -7.78 16.91 11.71
C SER A 50 -6.56 16.24 12.34
N LEU A 51 -5.44 16.22 11.61
CA LEU A 51 -4.17 15.70 12.11
C LEU A 51 -3.68 16.53 13.33
N GLU A 52 -3.77 17.84 13.27
CA GLU A 52 -3.32 18.77 14.32
C GLU A 52 -4.14 18.63 15.61
N GLN A 53 -5.46 18.48 15.47
CA GLN A 53 -6.35 18.22 16.60
C GLN A 53 -6.02 16.86 17.24
N ASN A 54 -5.77 15.83 16.42
CA ASN A 54 -5.39 14.52 16.90
C ASN A 54 -4.02 14.50 17.58
N ILE A 55 -3.01 15.22 17.07
CA ILE A 55 -1.73 15.41 17.76
C ILE A 55 -1.95 16.03 19.14
N SER A 56 -2.77 17.08 19.22
CA SER A 56 -3.07 17.76 20.48
C SER A 56 -3.78 16.86 21.48
N MET A 57 -4.77 16.09 21.02
CA MET A 57 -5.48 15.10 21.83
C MET A 57 -4.55 13.98 22.31
N MET A 58 -3.69 13.46 21.44
CA MET A 58 -2.74 12.41 21.79
C MET A 58 -1.73 12.88 22.84
N LYS A 59 -1.23 14.13 22.76
CA LYS A 59 -0.37 14.71 23.82
C LYS A 59 -1.04 14.73 25.19
N MET A 60 -2.33 15.07 25.22
CA MET A 60 -3.14 15.02 26.45
C MET A 60 -3.26 13.59 26.97
N LEU A 61 -3.60 12.63 26.10
CA LEU A 61 -3.73 11.21 26.46
C LEU A 61 -2.41 10.62 26.99
N VAL A 62 -1.27 10.94 26.36
CA VAL A 62 0.07 10.55 26.84
C VAL A 62 0.28 11.06 28.27
N SER A 63 -0.01 12.35 28.51
CA SER A 63 0.19 12.97 29.82
C SER A 63 -0.68 12.33 30.91
N MET A 64 -1.96 12.06 30.60
CA MET A 64 -2.88 11.39 31.50
C MET A 64 -2.46 9.96 31.82
N GLN A 65 -2.05 9.21 30.79
CA GLN A 65 -1.65 7.82 30.94
C GLN A 65 -0.31 7.67 31.66
N ALA A 66 0.65 8.58 31.42
CA ALA A 66 1.92 8.64 32.14
C ALA A 66 1.69 8.89 33.63
N LYS A 67 0.88 9.90 33.98
CA LYS A 67 0.53 10.20 35.38
C LYS A 67 -0.12 8.99 36.08
N ARG A 68 -1.03 8.30 35.40
CA ARG A 68 -1.68 7.09 35.93
C ARG A 68 -0.67 5.99 36.26
N LEU A 69 0.37 5.83 35.44
CA LEU A 69 1.43 4.84 35.67
C LEU A 69 2.38 5.25 36.78
N GLU A 70 2.71 6.53 36.88
CA GLU A 70 3.54 7.06 37.98
C GLU A 70 2.88 6.84 39.35
N GLU A 71 1.55 6.96 39.41
CA GLU A 71 0.76 6.74 40.62
C GLU A 71 0.52 5.24 40.93
N MET A 72 0.91 4.33 40.02
CA MET A 72 0.66 2.89 40.14
C MET A 72 1.95 2.12 40.50
N PRO A 73 1.97 1.33 41.58
CA PRO A 73 3.13 0.48 41.90
C PRO A 73 3.43 -0.53 40.77
N PRO A 74 4.70 -0.81 40.44
CA PRO A 74 5.05 -1.81 39.41
C PRO A 74 4.52 -3.22 39.68
N ALA A 75 4.26 -3.56 40.94
CA ALA A 75 3.68 -4.84 41.35
C ALA A 75 2.14 -4.90 41.18
N HIS A 76 1.49 -3.79 40.82
CA HIS A 76 0.04 -3.77 40.62
C HIS A 76 -0.33 -4.65 39.41
N PRO A 77 -1.38 -5.49 39.50
CA PRO A 77 -1.74 -6.42 38.43
C PRO A 77 -1.98 -5.76 37.07
N ASP A 78 -2.48 -4.53 37.07
CA ASP A 78 -2.77 -3.77 35.84
C ASP A 78 -1.57 -2.98 35.28
N TYR A 79 -0.43 -2.92 35.99
CA TYR A 79 0.68 -2.04 35.60
C TYR A 79 1.17 -2.31 34.18
N ALA A 80 1.37 -3.58 33.83
CA ALA A 80 1.81 -3.99 32.49
C ALA A 80 0.82 -3.53 31.39
N ARG A 81 -0.48 -3.71 31.62
CA ARG A 81 -1.53 -3.31 30.68
C ARG A 81 -1.60 -1.79 30.52
N GLU A 82 -1.45 -1.03 31.61
CA GLU A 82 -1.45 0.43 31.53
C GLU A 82 -0.16 0.96 30.86
N ALA A 83 0.97 0.27 31.01
CA ALA A 83 2.22 0.56 30.31
C ALA A 83 2.12 0.29 28.80
N GLU A 84 1.46 -0.80 28.41
CA GLU A 84 1.13 -1.10 27.01
C GLU A 84 0.30 0.01 26.36
N LYS A 85 -0.73 0.51 27.05
CA LYS A 85 -1.54 1.64 26.57
C LYS A 85 -0.69 2.90 26.37
N LEU A 86 0.20 3.22 27.31
CA LEU A 86 1.09 4.38 27.16
C LEU A 86 1.97 4.24 25.91
N ARG A 87 2.58 3.06 25.70
CA ARG A 87 3.40 2.79 24.51
C ARG A 87 2.60 2.95 23.22
N SER A 88 1.37 2.43 23.19
CA SER A 88 0.46 2.54 22.04
C SER A 88 0.16 3.99 21.67
N VAL A 89 -0.32 4.78 22.64
CA VAL A 89 -0.69 6.19 22.43
C VAL A 89 0.52 7.01 22.02
N PHE A 90 1.68 6.76 22.64
CA PHE A 90 2.92 7.46 22.33
C PHE A 90 3.41 7.16 20.91
N ALA A 91 3.37 5.90 20.46
CA ALA A 91 3.75 5.55 19.10
C ALA A 91 2.84 6.16 18.03
N LYS A 92 1.53 6.23 18.29
CA LYS A 92 0.59 6.94 17.41
C LYS A 92 0.86 8.45 17.38
N LEU A 93 1.20 9.06 18.51
CA LEU A 93 1.60 10.47 18.57
C LEU A 93 2.83 10.73 17.68
N GLU A 94 3.88 9.93 17.83
CA GLU A 94 5.09 10.05 17.00
C GLU A 94 4.78 9.90 15.52
N LEU A 95 3.93 8.93 15.15
CA LEU A 95 3.49 8.76 13.77
C LEU A 95 2.77 10.02 13.25
N PHE A 96 1.86 10.59 14.03
CA PHE A 96 1.13 11.79 13.62
C PHE A 96 2.02 13.02 13.51
N GLU A 97 2.98 13.19 14.41
CA GLU A 97 3.96 14.28 14.29
C GLU A 97 4.86 14.09 13.07
N ALA A 98 5.34 12.87 12.81
CA ALA A 98 6.11 12.57 11.60
C ALA A 98 5.29 12.77 10.31
N MET A 99 4.01 12.39 10.31
CA MET A 99 3.09 12.66 9.21
C MET A 99 2.97 14.16 8.93
N ARG A 100 2.78 14.98 9.97
CA ARG A 100 2.71 16.44 9.85
C ARG A 100 3.99 16.99 9.23
N ASP A 101 5.14 16.57 9.76
CA ASP A 101 6.44 17.09 9.33
C ASP A 101 6.77 16.68 7.87
N GLN A 102 6.29 15.53 7.42
CA GLN A 102 6.42 15.06 6.02
C GLN A 102 5.26 15.53 5.11
N GLY A 103 4.29 16.28 5.64
CA GLY A 103 3.15 16.80 4.88
C GLY A 103 2.19 15.72 4.37
N PHE A 104 1.92 14.69 5.19
CA PHE A 104 0.86 13.72 4.96
C PHE A 104 -0.47 14.19 5.54
N LYS A 105 -1.57 13.77 4.92
CA LYS A 105 -2.93 13.96 5.43
C LYS A 105 -3.35 12.77 6.27
N LEU A 106 -4.18 13.03 7.28
CA LEU A 106 -4.89 11.99 8.01
C LEU A 106 -6.18 11.62 7.26
N GLY A 107 -6.35 10.34 6.93
CA GLY A 107 -7.56 9.77 6.37
C GLY A 107 -8.38 9.07 7.44
N GLY A 108 -9.40 9.72 8.00
CA GLY A 108 -10.32 9.03 8.88
C GLY A 108 -11.19 8.03 8.13
N ILE A 109 -11.18 6.76 8.58
CA ILE A 109 -11.91 5.67 7.92
C ILE A 109 -12.92 4.96 8.82
N ASP A 110 -12.88 5.18 10.14
CA ASP A 110 -13.72 4.48 11.10
C ASP A 110 -15.06 5.20 11.36
N LEU A 111 -15.92 4.55 12.13
CA LEU A 111 -17.10 5.18 12.71
C LEU A 111 -16.70 6.28 13.72
N PRO A 112 -17.58 7.25 13.99
CA PRO A 112 -17.43 8.12 15.15
C PRO A 112 -17.30 7.32 16.44
N VAL A 113 -16.50 7.79 17.41
CA VAL A 113 -16.26 7.10 18.68
C VAL A 113 -17.57 6.74 19.40
N SER A 114 -18.55 7.65 19.37
CA SER A 114 -19.88 7.43 19.97
C SER A 114 -20.66 6.26 19.36
N GLU A 115 -20.42 5.94 18.08
CA GLU A 115 -21.00 4.79 17.39
C GLU A 115 -20.16 3.54 17.57
N GLN A 116 -18.82 3.65 17.59
CA GLN A 116 -17.93 2.52 17.87
C GLN A 116 -18.26 1.85 19.21
N LEU A 117 -18.55 2.64 20.25
CA LEU A 117 -18.91 2.14 21.59
C LEU A 117 -20.23 1.36 21.63
N LYS A 118 -21.08 1.48 20.60
CA LYS A 118 -22.33 0.72 20.48
C LYS A 118 -22.13 -0.63 19.80
N GLU A 119 -21.00 -0.84 19.13
CA GLU A 119 -20.69 -2.07 18.42
C GLU A 119 -20.27 -3.15 19.42
N LYS A 120 -20.90 -4.33 19.34
CA LYS A 120 -20.67 -5.42 20.30
C LYS A 120 -19.27 -6.03 20.19
N ARG A 121 -18.61 -5.89 19.03
CA ARG A 121 -17.31 -6.49 18.70
C ARG A 121 -16.58 -5.62 17.68
N LEU A 122 -15.24 -5.70 17.69
CA LEU A 122 -14.37 -5.01 16.71
C LEU A 122 -14.70 -5.40 15.27
N ASN A 123 -15.04 -6.67 15.04
CA ASN A 123 -15.35 -7.25 13.74
C ASN A 123 -16.86 -7.20 13.40
N SER A 124 -17.59 -6.21 13.90
CA SER A 124 -18.99 -6.06 13.50
C SER A 124 -19.06 -5.71 12.01
N GLU A 125 -19.99 -6.34 11.29
CA GLU A 125 -20.13 -6.16 9.85
C GLU A 125 -20.35 -4.68 9.48
N ARG A 126 -21.09 -3.92 10.31
CA ARG A 126 -21.32 -2.49 10.10
C ARG A 126 -20.03 -1.67 10.18
N ARG A 127 -19.19 -1.90 11.20
CA ARG A 127 -17.95 -1.16 11.38
C ARG A 127 -16.94 -1.51 10.29
N GLU A 128 -16.74 -2.80 10.01
CA GLU A 128 -15.87 -3.29 8.94
C GLU A 128 -16.29 -2.75 7.57
N LYS A 129 -17.61 -2.69 7.30
CA LYS A 129 -18.13 -2.09 6.07
C LYS A 129 -17.82 -0.61 5.98
N THR A 130 -17.96 0.13 7.09
CA THR A 130 -17.63 1.55 7.13
C THR A 130 -16.14 1.80 6.89
N LEU A 131 -15.27 1.04 7.57
CA LEU A 131 -13.82 1.04 7.35
C LEU A 131 -13.48 0.79 5.88
N THR A 132 -14.12 -0.22 5.28
CA THR A 132 -13.92 -0.59 3.87
C THR A 132 -14.37 0.53 2.94
N ASP A 133 -15.61 1.00 3.06
CA ASP A 133 -16.20 2.00 2.18
C ASP A 133 -15.40 3.32 2.21
N ASN A 134 -14.99 3.76 3.40
CA ASN A 134 -14.18 4.96 3.57
C ASN A 134 -12.76 4.76 3.03
N THR A 135 -12.15 3.58 3.22
CA THR A 135 -10.86 3.26 2.62
C THR A 135 -10.92 3.29 1.10
N LEU A 136 -11.95 2.69 0.49
CA LEU A 136 -12.14 2.70 -0.97
C LEU A 136 -12.36 4.12 -1.50
N LYS A 137 -13.06 4.97 -0.73
CA LYS A 137 -13.22 6.39 -1.07
C LYS A 137 -11.88 7.13 -1.06
N GLU A 138 -11.06 6.96 -0.03
CA GLU A 138 -9.72 7.58 0.02
C GLU A 138 -8.79 6.99 -1.05
N ALA A 139 -8.85 5.69 -1.31
CA ALA A 139 -8.07 5.07 -2.39
C ALA A 139 -8.42 5.69 -3.75
N ARG A 140 -9.72 5.82 -4.08
CA ARG A 140 -10.15 6.47 -5.33
C ARG A 140 -9.72 7.94 -5.42
N LYS A 141 -9.86 8.70 -4.34
CA LYS A 141 -9.50 10.12 -4.29
C LYS A 141 -8.00 10.37 -4.49
N ASN A 142 -7.16 9.46 -4.01
CA ASN A 142 -5.71 9.58 -4.06
C ASN A 142 -5.07 8.68 -5.13
N ASP A 143 -5.87 8.13 -6.06
CA ASP A 143 -5.43 7.18 -7.10
C ASP A 143 -4.53 6.05 -6.54
N GLY A 144 -4.98 5.50 -5.41
CA GLY A 144 -4.37 4.42 -4.63
C GLY A 144 -3.14 4.81 -3.80
N GLY A 145 -2.67 6.06 -3.87
CA GLY A 145 -1.56 6.61 -3.07
C GLY A 145 -1.88 6.82 -1.59
N ILE A 146 -2.40 5.79 -0.92
CA ILE A 146 -2.73 5.76 0.51
C ILE A 146 -2.00 4.64 1.24
N VAL A 147 -1.72 4.86 2.52
CA VAL A 147 -1.35 3.80 3.46
C VAL A 147 -2.46 3.65 4.48
N VAL A 148 -2.91 2.45 4.76
CA VAL A 148 -3.95 2.13 5.75
C VAL A 148 -3.29 1.46 6.94
N VAL A 149 -3.48 2.00 8.13
CA VAL A 149 -3.03 1.42 9.39
C VAL A 149 -4.28 0.93 10.13
N LEU A 150 -4.33 -0.37 10.40
CA LEU A 150 -5.51 -1.05 10.91
C LEU A 150 -5.10 -2.07 11.97
N GLY A 151 -5.85 -2.21 13.07
CA GLY A 151 -5.62 -3.27 14.04
C GLY A 151 -5.68 -4.66 13.39
N PHE A 152 -4.76 -5.56 13.75
CA PHE A 152 -4.65 -6.90 13.17
C PHE A 152 -5.89 -7.78 13.38
N GLY A 153 -6.73 -7.43 14.37
CA GLY A 153 -8.02 -8.07 14.62
C GLY A 153 -9.09 -7.80 13.55
N HIS A 154 -8.91 -6.79 12.69
CA HIS A 154 -9.83 -6.45 11.59
C HIS A 154 -9.64 -7.39 10.38
N CYS A 155 -9.62 -8.70 10.59
CA CYS A 155 -9.37 -9.67 9.50
C CYS A 155 -10.50 -9.72 8.46
N ILE A 156 -11.72 -9.33 8.82
CA ILE A 156 -12.86 -9.25 7.89
C ILE A 156 -12.66 -8.13 6.86
N PHE A 157 -11.92 -7.07 7.19
CA PHE A 157 -11.60 -5.99 6.28
C PHE A 157 -11.01 -6.48 4.95
N GLN A 158 -10.07 -7.44 4.98
CA GLN A 158 -9.49 -7.98 3.76
C GLN A 158 -10.52 -8.74 2.91
N GLN A 159 -11.45 -9.45 3.56
CA GLN A 159 -12.55 -10.14 2.88
C GLN A 159 -13.50 -9.14 2.22
N MET A 160 -13.77 -8.02 2.88
CA MET A 160 -14.57 -6.94 2.32
C MET A 160 -13.86 -6.23 1.17
N ILE A 161 -12.55 -5.99 1.23
CA ILE A 161 -11.79 -5.47 0.09
C ILE A 161 -11.88 -6.45 -1.09
N LYS A 162 -11.70 -7.76 -0.86
CA LYS A 162 -11.87 -8.79 -1.90
C LYS A 162 -13.26 -8.76 -2.54
N GLN A 163 -14.30 -8.47 -1.76
CA GLN A 163 -15.69 -8.45 -2.23
C GLN A 163 -16.08 -7.15 -2.94
N TYR A 164 -15.60 -5.99 -2.46
CA TYR A 164 -16.14 -4.69 -2.85
C TYR A 164 -15.17 -3.79 -3.63
N ALA A 165 -13.87 -4.07 -3.61
CA ALA A 165 -12.91 -3.28 -4.37
C ALA A 165 -12.94 -3.64 -5.86
N GLU A 166 -12.69 -2.65 -6.72
CA GLU A 166 -12.60 -2.87 -8.17
C GLU A 166 -11.33 -3.63 -8.57
N ASN A 167 -10.23 -3.44 -7.84
CA ASN A 167 -8.93 -4.10 -8.05
C ASN A 167 -8.35 -4.62 -6.73
N PRO A 168 -8.96 -5.65 -6.11
CA PRO A 168 -8.55 -6.13 -4.78
C PRO A 168 -7.09 -6.62 -4.77
N ASP A 169 -6.62 -7.25 -5.85
CA ASP A 169 -5.26 -7.79 -5.98
C ASP A 169 -4.17 -6.70 -6.09
N GLN A 170 -4.58 -5.42 -6.22
CA GLN A 170 -3.65 -4.30 -6.20
C GLN A 170 -3.31 -3.86 -4.76
N PHE A 171 -4.15 -4.17 -3.77
CA PHE A 171 -3.86 -3.87 -2.38
C PHE A 171 -2.69 -4.74 -1.89
N LEU A 172 -1.78 -4.12 -1.15
CA LEU A 172 -0.65 -4.79 -0.53
C LEU A 172 -0.91 -4.98 0.95
N TRP A 173 -0.64 -6.18 1.46
CA TRP A 173 -1.02 -6.57 2.81
C TRP A 173 0.20 -6.96 3.62
N PHE A 174 0.43 -6.24 4.72
CA PHE A 174 1.57 -6.43 5.59
C PHE A 174 1.14 -6.44 7.05
N HIS A 175 1.77 -7.29 7.83
CA HIS A 175 1.77 -7.22 9.28
C HIS A 175 3.23 -7.14 9.75
N VAL A 176 3.58 -6.01 10.36
CA VAL A 176 4.93 -5.80 10.91
C VAL A 176 4.79 -5.84 12.42
N HIS A 177 5.51 -6.76 13.06
CA HIS A 177 5.42 -6.93 14.51
C HIS A 177 6.78 -7.08 15.19
N ASN A 178 6.81 -6.84 16.49
CA ASN A 178 7.94 -7.10 17.36
C ASN A 178 7.53 -8.14 18.41
N PRO A 179 8.04 -9.38 18.32
CA PRO A 179 7.66 -10.47 19.22
C PRO A 179 7.98 -10.18 20.69
N ALA A 180 8.92 -9.27 20.98
CA ALA A 180 9.26 -8.88 22.34
C ALA A 180 8.16 -8.06 23.05
N ASN A 181 7.24 -7.47 22.30
CA ASN A 181 6.21 -6.55 22.82
C ASN A 181 4.78 -7.05 22.58
N GLU A 182 4.59 -8.32 22.23
CA GLU A 182 3.27 -8.86 21.94
C GLU A 182 2.40 -9.01 23.20
N THR A 183 1.17 -8.52 23.12
CA THR A 183 0.17 -8.68 24.18
C THR A 183 -0.33 -10.12 24.26
N SER A 184 -0.98 -10.48 25.36
CA SER A 184 -1.72 -11.75 25.48
C SER A 184 -2.77 -11.88 24.38
N ASP A 185 -3.56 -10.82 24.16
CA ASP A 185 -4.66 -10.80 23.21
C ASP A 185 -4.17 -11.00 21.78
N HIS A 186 -3.01 -10.42 21.44
CA HIS A 186 -2.35 -10.64 20.15
C HIS A 186 -1.93 -12.10 19.98
N ARG A 187 -1.28 -12.68 21.00
CA ARG A 187 -0.82 -14.08 20.96
C ARG A 187 -1.99 -15.06 20.83
N GLU A 188 -3.09 -14.81 21.52
CA GLU A 188 -4.33 -15.59 21.40
C GLU A 188 -4.93 -15.48 19.98
N LEU A 189 -4.94 -14.27 19.41
CA LEU A 189 -5.42 -14.02 18.06
C LEU A 189 -4.57 -14.76 17.01
N VAL A 190 -3.24 -14.64 17.08
CA VAL A 190 -2.30 -15.34 16.20
C VAL A 190 -2.49 -16.86 16.30
N THR A 191 -2.59 -17.39 17.52
CA THR A 191 -2.84 -18.82 17.73
C THR A 191 -4.15 -19.27 17.06
N ALA A 192 -5.20 -18.44 17.11
CA ALA A 192 -6.45 -18.73 16.44
C ALA A 192 -6.30 -18.70 14.90
N TYR A 193 -5.51 -17.78 14.37
CA TYR A 193 -5.20 -17.68 12.94
C TYR A 193 -4.40 -18.88 12.43
N GLU A 194 -3.34 -19.26 13.14
CA GLU A 194 -2.52 -20.43 12.82
C GLU A 194 -3.34 -21.73 12.85
N ARG A 195 -4.20 -21.89 13.87
CA ARG A 195 -5.04 -23.10 14.00
C ARG A 195 -6.00 -23.29 12.82
N LYS A 196 -6.57 -22.22 12.27
CA LYS A 196 -7.50 -22.30 11.13
C LYS A 196 -6.77 -22.18 9.77
N GLY A 197 -5.54 -21.68 9.78
CA GLY A 197 -4.79 -21.25 8.61
C GLY A 197 -5.04 -19.77 8.25
N TYR A 198 -3.98 -19.05 7.90
CA TYR A 198 -4.05 -17.63 7.54
C TYR A 198 -4.98 -17.35 6.36
N ASP A 199 -5.01 -18.21 5.33
CA ASP A 199 -5.87 -18.02 4.15
C ASP A 199 -7.36 -17.98 4.49
N ALA A 200 -7.78 -18.58 5.60
CA ALA A 200 -9.16 -18.56 6.06
C ALA A 200 -9.58 -17.19 6.64
N TYR A 201 -8.61 -16.36 7.03
CA TYR A 201 -8.81 -15.02 7.56
C TYR A 201 -8.39 -13.95 6.56
N PHE A 202 -7.32 -14.22 5.82
CA PHE A 202 -6.67 -13.33 4.87
C PHE A 202 -6.67 -13.95 3.45
N PRO A 203 -7.81 -13.93 2.74
CA PRO A 203 -7.99 -14.61 1.46
C PRO A 203 -7.31 -13.93 0.25
N LEU A 204 -6.63 -12.80 0.46
CA LEU A 204 -5.75 -12.13 -0.52
C LEU A 204 -4.26 -12.30 -0.16
N GLY A 205 -3.97 -13.09 0.88
CA GLY A 205 -2.65 -13.25 1.45
C GLY A 205 -2.25 -12.10 2.36
N ILE A 206 -1.26 -12.35 3.21
CA ILE A 206 -0.66 -11.35 4.09
C ILE A 206 0.83 -11.64 4.25
N ASN A 207 1.65 -10.61 4.12
CA ASN A 207 3.09 -10.73 4.37
C ASN A 207 3.36 -10.38 5.84
N ILE A 208 3.89 -11.34 6.60
CA ILE A 208 4.17 -11.15 8.03
C ILE A 208 5.68 -11.02 8.19
N PHE A 209 6.10 -9.94 8.86
CA PHE A 209 7.50 -9.64 9.10
C PHE A 209 7.74 -9.23 10.54
N GLN A 210 8.89 -9.64 11.07
CA GLN A 210 9.44 -8.99 12.26
C GLN A 210 9.96 -7.61 11.89
N ASN A 211 9.86 -6.63 12.78
CA ASN A 211 10.37 -5.27 12.56
C ASN A 211 11.90 -5.22 12.31
N SER A 212 12.62 -6.25 12.75
CA SER A 212 14.05 -6.43 12.55
C SER A 212 14.41 -7.23 11.29
N ASP A 213 13.42 -7.70 10.51
CA ASP A 213 13.69 -8.48 9.30
C ASP A 213 14.44 -7.62 8.26
N PRO A 214 15.66 -7.99 7.86
CA PRO A 214 16.47 -7.21 6.92
C PRO A 214 15.84 -7.10 5.52
N LYS A 215 14.86 -7.97 5.19
CA LYS A 215 14.18 -7.98 3.89
C LYS A 215 12.91 -7.15 3.88
N LEU A 216 12.41 -6.66 5.02
CA LEU A 216 11.13 -5.96 5.13
C LEU A 216 11.06 -4.76 4.18
N ASP A 217 12.05 -3.88 4.20
CA ASP A 217 12.10 -2.69 3.32
C ASP A 217 12.09 -3.10 1.84
N THR A 218 12.96 -4.05 1.47
CA THR A 218 13.05 -4.53 0.08
C THR A 218 11.75 -5.20 -0.38
N ALA A 219 11.10 -5.98 0.49
CA ALA A 219 9.85 -6.64 0.18
C ALA A 219 8.71 -5.63 -0.05
N LEU A 220 8.59 -4.60 0.80
CA LEU A 220 7.62 -3.53 0.61
C LEU A 220 7.82 -2.85 -0.74
N TRP A 221 9.03 -2.35 -1.00
CA TRP A 221 9.29 -1.54 -2.18
C TRP A 221 9.23 -2.34 -3.49
N ASN A 222 9.61 -3.62 -3.47
CA ASN A 222 9.44 -4.49 -4.64
C ASN A 222 7.95 -4.71 -4.97
N GLN A 223 7.10 -4.87 -3.94
CA GLN A 223 5.66 -5.03 -4.15
C GLN A 223 4.98 -3.74 -4.61
N ILE A 224 5.38 -2.58 -4.06
CA ILE A 224 4.93 -1.25 -4.54
C ILE A 224 5.31 -1.07 -6.00
N SER A 225 6.59 -1.28 -6.32
CA SER A 225 7.12 -1.10 -7.67
C SER A 225 6.41 -1.99 -8.70
N ALA A 226 6.17 -3.27 -8.36
CA ALA A 226 5.47 -4.22 -9.24
C ALA A 226 4.02 -3.80 -9.59
N ARG A 227 3.41 -2.93 -8.79
CA ARG A 227 2.03 -2.44 -8.97
C ARG A 227 1.96 -0.92 -9.13
N CYS A 228 3.08 -0.28 -9.45
CA CYS A 228 3.15 1.16 -9.73
C CYS A 228 2.83 1.42 -11.20
N TYR A 229 1.82 2.25 -11.45
CA TYR A 229 1.39 2.74 -12.77
C TYR A 229 1.53 4.26 -12.87
N SER A 230 2.37 4.83 -12.00
CA SER A 230 2.73 6.24 -11.99
C SER A 230 4.14 6.41 -12.53
N TYR A 231 4.34 7.41 -13.39
CA TYR A 231 5.58 7.59 -14.12
C TYR A 231 6.07 9.04 -14.03
N GLU A 232 7.39 9.21 -14.13
CA GLU A 232 7.98 10.53 -14.36
C GLU A 232 7.60 11.06 -15.74
N SER A 233 7.53 12.39 -15.87
CA SER A 233 7.13 13.02 -17.13
C SER A 233 8.21 12.93 -18.21
N GLU A 234 9.47 12.81 -17.80
CA GLU A 234 10.61 12.72 -18.70
C GLU A 234 10.65 11.35 -19.40
N GLU A 235 10.81 11.40 -20.72
CA GLU A 235 11.03 10.20 -21.52
C GLU A 235 12.52 9.86 -21.53
N LEU A 236 12.84 8.61 -21.24
CA LEU A 236 14.20 8.11 -21.23
C LEU A 236 14.59 7.55 -22.60
N ASN A 237 15.85 7.76 -22.98
CA ASN A 237 16.42 7.17 -24.18
C ASN A 237 17.49 6.14 -23.82
N THR A 238 17.08 4.87 -23.76
CA THR A 238 17.95 3.73 -23.46
C THR A 238 18.18 2.87 -24.70
N SER A 239 19.15 1.96 -24.66
CA SER A 239 19.37 0.99 -25.75
C SER A 239 18.14 0.11 -25.98
N THR A 240 17.53 -0.38 -24.91
CA THR A 240 16.28 -1.17 -24.94
C THR A 240 15.11 -0.34 -25.47
N ALA A 241 15.01 0.94 -25.11
CA ALA A 241 14.02 1.86 -25.68
C ALA A 241 14.17 2.00 -27.20
N SER A 242 15.41 2.15 -27.67
CA SER A 242 15.70 2.26 -29.11
C SER A 242 15.33 0.99 -29.88
N ILE A 243 15.62 -0.19 -29.32
CA ILE A 243 15.24 -1.48 -29.90
C ILE A 243 13.71 -1.60 -29.98
N LEU A 244 13.01 -1.33 -28.87
CA LEU A 244 11.54 -1.40 -28.84
C LEU A 244 10.89 -0.41 -29.81
N LYS A 245 11.41 0.82 -29.91
CA LYS A 245 10.93 1.83 -30.88
C LYS A 245 11.15 1.37 -32.32
N SER A 246 12.28 0.75 -32.64
CA SER A 246 12.57 0.23 -33.99
C SER A 246 11.63 -0.92 -34.38
N LEU A 247 11.36 -1.83 -33.42
CA LEU A 247 10.53 -3.01 -33.66
C LEU A 247 9.04 -2.71 -33.70
N ILE A 248 8.57 -1.98 -32.70
CA ILE A 248 7.16 -1.74 -32.46
C ILE A 248 6.74 -0.49 -33.20
N GLY A 249 7.45 0.63 -33.03
CA GLY A 249 7.29 1.92 -33.71
C GLY A 249 7.39 3.14 -32.78
N PRO A 250 7.22 4.36 -33.31
CA PRO A 250 7.52 5.62 -32.62
C PRO A 250 6.55 5.98 -31.47
N GLU A 251 5.45 5.26 -31.31
CA GLU A 251 4.48 5.44 -30.24
C GLU A 251 4.95 4.87 -28.90
N VAL A 252 6.00 4.03 -28.91
CA VAL A 252 6.66 3.57 -27.69
C VAL A 252 7.29 4.76 -26.99
N SER A 253 6.85 5.01 -25.75
CA SER A 253 7.50 5.94 -24.83
C SER A 253 8.09 5.17 -23.67
N VAL A 254 9.25 5.57 -23.17
CA VAL A 254 9.93 4.88 -22.07
C VAL A 254 10.08 5.81 -20.90
N ARG A 255 9.65 5.39 -19.71
CA ARG A 255 9.56 6.27 -18.54
C ARG A 255 10.01 5.57 -17.26
N LEU A 256 10.55 6.37 -16.34
CA LEU A 256 10.85 5.95 -14.98
C LEU A 256 9.55 5.81 -14.18
N ARG A 257 9.40 4.75 -13.39
CA ARG A 257 8.33 4.64 -12.40
C ARG A 257 8.55 5.62 -11.26
N LYS A 258 7.47 6.17 -10.73
CA LYS A 258 7.45 6.92 -9.45
C LYS A 258 7.35 5.96 -8.27
N ASP A 259 8.29 5.04 -8.17
CA ASP A 259 8.28 3.98 -7.16
C ASP A 259 9.47 4.06 -6.19
N GLY A 260 10.35 5.04 -6.35
CA GLY A 260 11.57 5.18 -5.55
C GLY A 260 12.66 4.13 -5.84
N GLN A 261 12.42 3.19 -6.76
CA GLN A 261 13.36 2.12 -7.13
C GLN A 261 14.01 2.33 -8.51
N HIS A 262 13.73 3.45 -9.18
CA HIS A 262 14.30 3.81 -10.48
C HIS A 262 14.04 2.76 -11.59
N ARG A 263 12.92 2.04 -11.53
CA ARG A 263 12.56 1.07 -12.55
C ARG A 263 12.01 1.75 -13.80
N VAL A 264 12.26 1.16 -14.97
CA VAL A 264 11.93 1.76 -16.27
C VAL A 264 10.99 0.85 -17.03
N ASP A 265 9.89 1.42 -17.52
CA ASP A 265 8.89 0.71 -18.34
C ASP A 265 8.75 1.36 -19.71
N ALA A 266 8.32 0.56 -20.68
CA ALA A 266 7.83 1.06 -21.95
C ALA A 266 6.30 1.10 -21.96
N LEU A 267 5.76 2.22 -22.44
CA LEU A 267 4.34 2.53 -22.51
C LEU A 267 3.95 2.79 -23.96
N ILE A 268 2.88 2.14 -24.41
CA ILE A 268 2.35 2.30 -25.77
C ILE A 268 0.86 2.63 -25.66
N PRO A 269 0.46 3.89 -25.89
CA PRO A 269 -0.95 4.28 -25.86
C PRO A 269 -1.70 3.66 -27.04
N LEU A 270 -2.71 2.83 -26.76
CA LEU A 270 -3.44 2.11 -27.81
C LEU A 270 -4.22 3.06 -28.72
N GLU A 271 -4.87 4.06 -28.15
CA GLU A 271 -5.57 5.11 -28.91
C GLU A 271 -4.65 5.81 -29.93
N LYS A 272 -3.41 6.12 -29.52
CA LYS A 272 -2.41 6.75 -30.40
C LYS A 272 -2.07 5.83 -31.57
N VAL A 273 -1.89 4.53 -31.31
CA VAL A 273 -1.61 3.53 -32.36
C VAL A 273 -2.75 3.42 -33.36
N GLU A 274 -4.01 3.40 -32.89
CA GLU A 274 -5.17 3.35 -33.77
C GLU A 274 -5.24 4.56 -34.70
N GLN A 275 -4.98 5.75 -34.16
CA GLN A 275 -5.00 7.00 -34.91
C GLN A 275 -3.84 7.11 -35.92
N THR A 276 -2.61 6.80 -35.51
CA THR A 276 -1.42 6.99 -36.36
C THR A 276 -1.27 5.93 -37.42
N ARG A 277 -1.67 4.68 -37.12
CA ARG A 277 -1.45 3.53 -38.01
C ARG A 277 -2.70 3.04 -38.70
N GLN A 278 -3.87 3.56 -38.33
CA GLN A 278 -5.17 3.14 -38.88
C GLN A 278 -5.42 1.62 -38.73
N VAL A 279 -4.95 1.03 -37.63
CA VAL A 279 -5.18 -0.38 -37.26
C VAL A 279 -5.96 -0.46 -35.96
N ARG A 280 -6.78 -1.50 -35.79
CA ARG A 280 -7.49 -1.73 -34.53
C ARG A 280 -6.52 -2.17 -33.43
N SER A 281 -6.77 -1.79 -32.19
CA SER A 281 -5.99 -2.20 -31.02
C SER A 281 -5.81 -3.72 -30.93
N SER A 282 -6.86 -4.49 -31.23
CA SER A 282 -6.81 -5.96 -31.21
C SER A 282 -5.82 -6.54 -32.23
N ASP A 283 -5.78 -5.98 -33.45
CA ASP A 283 -4.86 -6.41 -34.50
C ASP A 283 -3.42 -6.01 -34.15
N PHE A 284 -3.25 -4.81 -33.58
CA PHE A 284 -1.96 -4.36 -33.05
C PHE A 284 -1.44 -5.30 -31.95
N LEU A 285 -2.25 -5.61 -30.94
CA LEU A 285 -1.87 -6.51 -29.84
C LEU A 285 -1.49 -7.90 -30.33
N ARG A 286 -2.22 -8.45 -31.31
CA ARG A 286 -1.86 -9.73 -31.94
C ARG A 286 -0.49 -9.69 -32.63
N SER A 287 -0.17 -8.59 -33.32
CA SER A 287 1.15 -8.39 -33.94
C SER A 287 2.24 -8.15 -32.90
N LEU A 288 1.92 -7.42 -31.84
CA LEU A 288 2.84 -7.10 -30.76
C LEU A 288 3.30 -8.38 -30.06
N ASN A 289 2.38 -9.31 -29.77
CA ASN A 289 2.71 -10.60 -29.17
C ASN A 289 3.73 -11.41 -30.00
N LYS A 290 3.60 -11.38 -31.33
CA LYS A 290 4.60 -12.01 -32.23
C LYS A 290 5.94 -11.28 -32.21
N THR A 291 5.92 -9.96 -32.07
CA THR A 291 7.12 -9.11 -32.10
C THR A 291 7.93 -9.24 -30.82
N LEU A 292 7.27 -9.34 -29.66
CA LEU A 292 7.89 -9.39 -28.35
C LEU A 292 8.40 -10.79 -27.95
N GLY A 293 7.91 -11.86 -28.60
CA GLY A 293 8.36 -13.22 -28.33
C GLY A 293 8.13 -13.62 -26.87
N LYS A 294 9.21 -13.69 -26.08
CA LYS A 294 9.17 -14.03 -24.65
C LYS A 294 8.96 -12.82 -23.73
N VAL A 295 9.14 -11.60 -24.23
CA VAL A 295 8.94 -10.38 -23.44
C VAL A 295 7.45 -10.20 -23.18
N THR A 296 7.06 -10.27 -21.90
CA THR A 296 5.67 -10.13 -21.50
C THR A 296 5.24 -8.66 -21.45
N TYR A 297 3.97 -8.42 -21.72
CA TYR A 297 3.36 -7.11 -21.53
C TYR A 297 1.99 -7.26 -20.87
N GLU A 298 1.51 -6.19 -20.26
CA GLU A 298 0.13 -6.07 -19.80
C GLU A 298 -0.58 -4.94 -20.53
N VAL A 299 -1.90 -5.07 -20.67
CA VAL A 299 -2.77 -3.96 -21.09
C VAL A 299 -3.43 -3.43 -19.84
N THR A 300 -3.41 -2.12 -19.63
CA THR A 300 -4.03 -1.50 -18.47
C THR A 300 -4.31 -0.02 -18.70
N ASN A 301 -5.02 0.61 -17.77
CA ASN A 301 -5.23 2.04 -17.81
C ASN A 301 -4.12 2.76 -17.03
N VAL A 302 -3.38 3.60 -17.73
CA VAL A 302 -2.40 4.53 -17.14
C VAL A 302 -2.88 5.94 -17.47
N GLU A 303 -3.09 6.77 -16.45
CA GLU A 303 -3.63 8.14 -16.60
C GLU A 303 -4.96 8.16 -17.38
N LYS A 304 -5.84 7.20 -17.10
CA LYS A 304 -7.16 7.02 -17.76
C LYS A 304 -7.10 6.70 -19.26
N LYS A 305 -5.92 6.35 -19.78
CA LYS A 305 -5.75 5.88 -21.17
C LYS A 305 -5.39 4.42 -21.16
N GLU A 306 -5.98 3.64 -22.06
CA GLU A 306 -5.59 2.24 -22.25
C GLU A 306 -4.21 2.19 -22.93
N GLN A 307 -3.26 1.55 -22.27
CA GLN A 307 -1.88 1.46 -22.72
C GLN A 307 -1.38 0.03 -22.57
N VAL A 308 -0.49 -0.38 -23.48
CA VAL A 308 0.38 -1.52 -23.24
C VAL A 308 1.54 -1.07 -22.36
N VAL A 309 1.83 -1.85 -21.32
CA VAL A 309 2.96 -1.66 -20.42
C VAL A 309 3.90 -2.86 -20.55
N ILE A 310 5.13 -2.61 -20.98
CA ILE A 310 6.23 -3.58 -20.92
C ILE A 310 7.07 -3.21 -19.71
N ARG A 311 7.08 -4.09 -18.73
CA ARG A 311 7.66 -3.85 -17.41
C ARG A 311 9.16 -4.05 -17.40
N GLY A 312 9.88 -3.20 -16.66
CA GLY A 312 11.25 -3.44 -16.24
C GLY A 312 12.20 -3.60 -17.43
N ILE A 313 12.06 -2.79 -18.47
CA ILE A 313 12.78 -2.99 -19.74
C ILE A 313 14.31 -2.88 -19.60
N ASN A 314 14.79 -2.37 -18.47
CA ASN A 314 16.21 -2.28 -18.12
C ASN A 314 16.62 -3.29 -17.03
N GLU A 315 15.71 -4.09 -16.51
CA GLU A 315 16.05 -5.19 -15.61
C GLU A 315 16.85 -6.23 -16.41
N PRO A 316 17.95 -6.80 -15.87
CA PRO A 316 18.92 -7.57 -16.65
C PRO A 316 18.30 -8.66 -17.54
N GLU A 317 17.38 -9.43 -16.97
CA GLU A 317 16.68 -10.54 -17.63
C GLU A 317 15.81 -10.04 -18.81
N VAL A 318 15.06 -8.96 -18.60
CA VAL A 318 14.18 -8.38 -19.62
C VAL A 318 14.99 -7.67 -20.71
N ALA A 319 16.03 -6.92 -20.31
CA ALA A 319 16.92 -6.23 -21.23
C ALA A 319 17.64 -7.22 -22.14
N GLU A 320 18.08 -8.36 -21.61
CA GLU A 320 18.68 -9.44 -22.39
C GLU A 320 17.68 -10.01 -23.41
N GLU A 321 16.44 -10.30 -23.01
CA GLU A 321 15.42 -10.79 -23.93
C GLU A 321 15.06 -9.76 -25.02
N ILE A 322 14.96 -8.47 -24.66
CA ILE A 322 14.76 -7.38 -25.65
C ILE A 322 15.93 -7.32 -26.63
N SER A 323 17.17 -7.49 -26.16
CA SER A 323 18.37 -7.43 -27.02
C SER A 323 18.44 -8.53 -28.08
N LYS A 324 17.77 -9.67 -27.82
CA LYS A 324 17.70 -10.82 -28.73
C LYS A 324 16.57 -10.71 -29.75
N LEU A 325 15.70 -9.70 -29.65
CA LEU A 325 14.60 -9.53 -30.59
C LEU A 325 15.11 -9.18 -32.00
N PRO A 326 14.51 -9.74 -33.06
CA PRO A 326 14.98 -9.56 -34.42
C PRO A 326 14.69 -8.13 -34.91
N THR A 327 15.70 -7.24 -34.85
CA THR A 327 15.61 -5.89 -35.40
C THR A 327 15.31 -5.94 -36.90
N LYS A 328 14.30 -5.18 -37.36
CA LYS A 328 14.09 -4.97 -38.79
C LYS A 328 15.36 -4.32 -39.36
N LYS A 329 16.02 -5.02 -40.29
CA LYS A 329 17.13 -4.46 -41.06
C LYS A 329 16.63 -3.39 -42.03
#